data_AF-A0A1G0FC79-F1
#
_entry.id   AF-A0A1G0FC79-F1
#
_cell.length_a   1.000
_cell.length_b   1.000
_cell.length_c   1.000
_cell.angle_alpha   90.00
_cell.angle_beta   90.00
_cell.angle_gamma   90.00
#
_symmetry.space_group_name_H-M   'P 1'
#
loop_
_entity.id
_entity.type
_entity.pdbx_description
1 polymer ?
#
loop_
_entity_poly.entity_id
_entity_poly.type
_entity_poly.pdbx_seq_one_letter_code
_entity_poly.pdbx_strand_id
1 'polypeptide(L)'
;MPTLDLTDEIQATAAALEALVGTYEAHKTTANKQAIAKYIKSISSDKLAGHHYQLAILLDHHPQLIDYCRWPELEEHWETQLTQYGAPDHFLPQKPMLNTLDVVLGIACHFRFVATVDTNEDEAAIWLRMAVGWKNLSSIHEQHKLIKQTARKTLVAQEQKPIQQELVRQLLSEHKIGQLHGTPGWLILAQAYLNIAALDYDAPDAITNFHKAQACIEMAKEAEHISQAAIRNSTFGNDLGAILSILFTPTPDRVVNTWELLDARLLKLQPPDPSLKKEKTFPGITMRAGWR
;
A
#
# COMPACT_ATOMS: atom_id res chain seq x y z
N MET A 1 -6.18 18.40 -6.76
CA MET A 1 -5.65 17.08 -7.19
C MET A 1 -6.76 16.33 -7.89
N PRO A 2 -6.46 15.45 -8.87
CA PRO A 2 -7.50 14.70 -9.56
C PRO A 2 -8.21 13.72 -8.62
N THR A 3 -9.53 13.82 -8.61
CA THR A 3 -10.49 12.96 -7.88
C THR A 3 -11.34 12.23 -8.90
N LEU A 4 -11.88 11.06 -8.55
CA LEU A 4 -12.89 10.42 -9.38
C LEU A 4 -14.17 11.25 -9.31
N ASP A 5 -14.77 11.51 -10.46
CA ASP A 5 -16.03 12.21 -10.54
C ASP A 5 -17.15 11.37 -9.92
N LEU A 6 -18.01 12.04 -9.17
CA LEU A 6 -19.22 11.43 -8.63
C LEU A 6 -20.23 11.28 -9.77
N THR A 7 -20.57 10.03 -10.11
CA THR A 7 -21.70 9.77 -11.00
C THR A 7 -23.00 10.24 -10.33
N ASP A 8 -24.04 10.50 -11.14
CA ASP A 8 -25.36 10.90 -10.63
C ASP A 8 -25.91 9.92 -9.58
N GLU A 9 -25.61 8.62 -9.75
CA GLU A 9 -25.98 7.57 -8.81
C GLU A 9 -25.26 7.71 -7.45
N ILE A 10 -23.95 8.00 -7.46
CA ILE A 10 -23.19 8.19 -6.21
C ILE A 10 -23.64 9.48 -5.51
N GLN A 11 -23.91 10.55 -6.27
CA GLN A 11 -24.44 11.80 -5.71
C GLN A 11 -25.81 11.61 -5.05
N ALA A 12 -26.73 10.90 -5.72
CA ALA A 12 -28.04 10.57 -5.17
C ALA A 12 -27.91 9.71 -3.90
N THR A 13 -26.98 8.76 -3.90
CA THR A 13 -26.70 7.90 -2.75
C THR A 13 -26.17 8.70 -1.56
N ALA A 14 -25.26 9.64 -1.80
CA ALA A 14 -24.70 10.54 -0.78
C ALA A 14 -25.79 11.43 -0.17
N ALA A 15 -26.60 12.10 -1.01
CA ALA A 15 -27.66 12.98 -0.55
C ALA A 15 -28.71 12.25 0.31
N ALA A 16 -29.07 11.03 -0.06
CA ALA A 16 -30.00 10.21 0.71
C ALA A 16 -29.42 9.81 2.08
N LEU A 17 -28.14 9.43 2.14
CA LEU A 17 -27.46 9.11 3.40
C LEU A 17 -27.33 10.35 4.30
N GLU A 18 -26.96 11.50 3.72
CA GLU A 18 -26.88 12.78 4.45
C GLU A 18 -28.22 13.20 5.04
N ALA A 19 -29.33 13.01 4.31
CA ALA A 19 -30.67 13.30 4.81
C ALA A 19 -31.04 12.42 6.02
N LEU A 20 -30.69 11.13 5.96
CA LEU A 20 -30.91 10.19 7.07
C LEU A 20 -30.05 10.57 8.29
N VAL A 21 -28.78 10.91 8.07
CA VAL A 21 -27.84 11.37 9.10
C VAL A 21 -28.34 12.68 9.74
N GLY A 22 -28.78 13.65 8.95
CA GLY A 22 -29.34 14.90 9.49
C GLY A 22 -30.56 14.67 10.37
N THR A 23 -31.43 13.73 9.98
CA THR A 23 -32.59 13.32 10.77
C THR A 23 -32.18 12.61 12.07
N TYR A 24 -31.12 11.80 12.03
CA TYR A 24 -30.56 11.17 13.21
C TYR A 24 -29.92 12.20 14.16
N GLU A 25 -29.11 13.13 13.66
CA GLU A 25 -28.46 14.14 14.51
C GLU A 25 -29.47 15.06 15.21
N ALA A 26 -30.59 15.37 14.55
CA ALA A 26 -31.64 16.20 15.12
C ALA A 26 -32.42 15.52 16.27
N HIS A 27 -32.59 14.18 16.22
CA HIS A 27 -33.53 13.47 17.10
C HIS A 27 -32.93 12.31 17.91
N LYS A 28 -31.77 11.81 17.50
CA LYS A 28 -30.96 10.75 18.13
C LYS A 28 -31.74 9.50 18.57
N THR A 29 -32.78 9.13 17.80
CA THR A 29 -33.62 7.98 18.11
C THR A 29 -33.00 6.67 17.59
N THR A 30 -33.31 5.56 18.27
CA THR A 30 -32.92 4.21 17.83
C THR A 30 -33.48 3.88 16.45
N ALA A 31 -34.70 4.33 16.12
CA ALA A 31 -35.31 4.12 14.81
C ALA A 31 -34.52 4.80 13.69
N ASN A 32 -34.04 6.04 13.92
CA ASN A 32 -33.22 6.77 12.94
C ASN A 32 -31.84 6.09 12.77
N LYS A 33 -31.25 5.61 13.87
CA LYS A 33 -30.00 4.83 13.84
C LYS A 33 -30.15 3.56 12.98
N GLN A 34 -31.25 2.83 13.19
CA GLN A 34 -31.56 1.61 12.42
C GLN A 34 -31.84 1.91 10.94
N ALA A 35 -32.48 3.05 10.62
CA ALA A 35 -32.72 3.46 9.24
C ALA A 35 -31.41 3.72 8.49
N ILE A 36 -30.45 4.42 9.10
CA ILE A 36 -29.10 4.63 8.55
C ILE A 36 -28.39 3.29 8.33
N ALA A 37 -28.36 2.43 9.36
CA ALA A 37 -27.70 1.13 9.25
C ALA A 37 -28.31 0.26 8.14
N LYS A 38 -29.65 0.25 8.02
CA LYS A 38 -30.37 -0.47 6.95
C LYS A 38 -30.00 0.08 5.57
N TYR A 39 -29.93 1.41 5.44
CA TYR A 39 -29.57 2.04 4.17
C TYR A 39 -28.13 1.70 3.77
N ILE A 40 -27.16 1.84 4.69
CA ILE A 40 -25.76 1.48 4.45
C ILE A 40 -25.64 0.02 4.02
N LYS A 41 -26.34 -0.90 4.70
CA LYS A 41 -26.39 -2.31 4.28
C LYS A 41 -26.90 -2.42 2.84
N SER A 42 -28.03 -1.78 2.50
CA SER A 42 -28.61 -1.90 1.15
C SER A 42 -27.67 -1.45 0.02
N ILE A 43 -26.92 -0.37 0.22
CA ILE A 43 -25.97 0.16 -0.78
C ILE A 43 -24.64 -0.60 -0.82
N SER A 44 -24.44 -1.58 0.06
CA SER A 44 -23.21 -2.39 0.15
C SER A 44 -23.47 -3.90 0.18
N SER A 45 -24.68 -4.35 -0.18
CA SER A 45 -25.05 -5.78 -0.11
C SER A 45 -24.90 -6.54 -1.44
N ASP A 46 -24.63 -5.87 -2.56
CA ASP A 46 -24.73 -6.49 -3.88
C ASP A 46 -23.39 -7.06 -4.40
N LYS A 47 -23.49 -8.24 -5.03
CA LYS A 47 -22.47 -9.32 -5.12
C LYS A 47 -21.20 -9.06 -5.95
N LEU A 48 -20.87 -7.82 -6.30
CA LEU A 48 -19.62 -7.51 -7.01
C LEU A 48 -18.97 -6.28 -6.39
N ALA A 49 -17.63 -6.23 -6.43
CA ALA A 49 -16.80 -5.10 -5.98
C ALA A 49 -17.29 -3.71 -6.45
N GLY A 50 -18.12 -3.68 -7.51
CA GLY A 50 -19.11 -2.66 -7.87
C GLY A 50 -19.45 -1.63 -6.81
N HIS A 51 -20.29 -2.02 -5.84
CA HIS A 51 -20.87 -1.04 -4.93
C HIS A 51 -19.90 -0.62 -3.82
N HIS A 52 -18.93 -1.46 -3.47
CA HIS A 52 -17.92 -1.12 -2.47
C HIS A 52 -16.97 -0.02 -2.94
N TYR A 53 -16.57 0.01 -4.22
CA TYR A 53 -15.76 1.12 -4.72
C TYR A 53 -16.59 2.41 -4.86
N GLN A 54 -17.88 2.32 -5.18
CA GLN A 54 -18.79 3.47 -5.21
C GLN A 54 -18.93 4.07 -3.81
N LEU A 55 -19.08 3.23 -2.78
CA LEU A 55 -19.06 3.66 -1.39
C LEU A 55 -17.71 4.28 -1.00
N ALA A 56 -16.59 3.74 -1.49
CA ALA A 56 -15.27 4.33 -1.26
C ALA A 56 -15.14 5.73 -1.91
N ILE A 57 -15.64 5.92 -3.13
CA ILE A 57 -15.69 7.24 -3.79
C ILE A 57 -16.57 8.20 -2.98
N LEU A 58 -17.77 7.76 -2.59
CA LEU A 58 -18.69 8.56 -1.80
C LEU A 58 -18.04 9.08 -0.52
N LEU A 59 -17.37 8.19 0.22
CA LEU A 59 -16.74 8.52 1.50
C LEU A 59 -15.45 9.35 1.34
N ASP A 60 -14.78 9.29 0.19
CA ASP A 60 -13.65 10.20 -0.14
C ASP A 60 -14.15 11.65 -0.30
N HIS A 61 -15.33 11.83 -0.88
CA HIS A 61 -15.97 13.15 -1.06
C HIS A 61 -16.76 13.62 0.17
N HIS A 62 -17.28 12.70 0.99
CA HIS A 62 -18.11 12.98 2.17
C HIS A 62 -17.51 12.31 3.43
N PRO A 63 -16.31 12.72 3.89
CA PRO A 63 -15.59 12.06 4.98
C PRO A 63 -16.34 12.07 6.32
N GLN A 64 -17.26 13.01 6.52
CA GLN A 64 -18.14 13.06 7.70
C GLN A 64 -19.05 11.83 7.83
N LEU A 65 -19.30 11.10 6.74
CA LEU A 65 -20.18 9.93 6.73
C LEU A 65 -19.48 8.64 7.19
N ILE A 66 -18.15 8.66 7.30
CA ILE A 66 -17.34 7.48 7.64
C ILE A 66 -17.70 6.92 9.01
N ASP A 67 -17.91 7.77 10.01
CA ASP A 67 -18.17 7.34 11.38
C ASP A 67 -19.49 6.58 11.52
N TYR A 68 -20.49 6.92 10.70
CA TYR A 68 -21.76 6.20 10.62
C TYR A 68 -21.60 4.82 9.97
N CYS A 69 -20.70 4.71 9.00
CA CYS A 69 -20.36 3.42 8.36
C CYS A 69 -19.55 2.51 9.28
N ARG A 70 -18.87 3.06 10.29
CA ARG A 70 -18.09 2.33 11.30
C ARG A 70 -18.88 1.98 12.56
N TRP A 71 -20.19 2.17 12.57
CA TRP A 71 -21.00 1.81 13.71
C TRP A 71 -20.91 0.31 14.05
N PRO A 72 -20.85 -0.07 15.34
CA PRO A 72 -20.74 -1.47 15.75
C PRO A 72 -21.82 -2.39 15.18
N GLU A 73 -23.04 -1.89 14.96
CA GLU A 73 -24.15 -2.65 14.37
C GLU A 73 -23.97 -3.03 12.89
N LEU A 74 -22.94 -2.48 12.25
CA LEU A 74 -22.54 -2.80 10.88
C LEU A 74 -21.37 -3.78 10.83
N GLU A 75 -20.72 -4.11 11.96
CA GLU A 75 -19.50 -4.94 11.95
C GLU A 75 -19.76 -6.33 11.34
N GLU A 76 -20.81 -7.03 11.78
CA GLU A 76 -21.20 -8.34 11.23
C GLU A 76 -21.50 -8.26 9.72
N HIS A 77 -22.05 -7.13 9.25
CA HIS A 77 -22.28 -6.90 7.83
C HIS A 77 -20.95 -6.76 7.09
N TRP A 78 -20.01 -5.97 7.60
CA TRP A 78 -18.69 -5.81 6.98
C TRP A 78 -17.87 -7.09 6.99
N GLU A 79 -17.96 -7.91 8.04
CA GLU A 79 -17.36 -9.24 8.08
C GLU A 79 -17.96 -10.13 6.99
N THR A 80 -19.29 -10.10 6.83
CA THR A 80 -19.98 -10.81 5.75
C THR A 80 -19.50 -10.32 4.37
N GLN A 81 -19.37 -9.01 4.16
CA GLN A 81 -18.82 -8.47 2.90
C GLN A 81 -17.36 -8.87 2.68
N LEU A 82 -16.54 -8.89 3.73
CA LEU A 82 -15.14 -9.30 3.64
C LEU A 82 -15.00 -10.75 3.17
N THR A 83 -15.87 -11.65 3.63
CA THR A 83 -15.85 -13.06 3.18
C THR A 83 -16.13 -13.22 1.68
N GLN A 84 -16.85 -12.29 1.06
CA GLN A 84 -17.12 -12.34 -0.40
C GLN A 84 -15.86 -12.10 -1.24
N TYR A 85 -14.83 -11.47 -0.67
CA TYR A 85 -13.54 -11.27 -1.35
C TYR A 85 -12.58 -12.47 -1.19
N GLY A 86 -12.84 -13.37 -0.24
CA GLY A 86 -12.03 -14.56 -0.04
C GLY A 86 -12.28 -15.62 -1.11
N ALA A 87 -11.22 -16.26 -1.62
CA ALA A 87 -11.38 -17.56 -2.25
C ALA A 87 -11.79 -18.60 -1.18
N PRO A 88 -12.46 -19.72 -1.54
CA PRO A 88 -12.92 -20.73 -0.58
C PRO A 88 -11.84 -21.23 0.40
N ASP A 89 -10.56 -21.16 0.01
CA ASP A 89 -9.40 -21.61 0.78
C ASP A 89 -8.58 -20.45 1.41
N HIS A 90 -8.97 -19.20 1.14
CA HIS A 90 -8.27 -17.99 1.58
C HIS A 90 -9.16 -17.19 2.52
N PHE A 91 -9.14 -17.59 3.78
CA PHE A 91 -9.62 -16.73 4.84
C PHE A 91 -8.65 -15.55 4.99
N LEU A 92 -9.16 -14.31 4.91
CA LEU A 92 -8.42 -13.11 5.26
C LEU A 92 -8.60 -12.88 6.77
N PRO A 93 -7.72 -13.39 7.66
CA PRO A 93 -7.78 -13.03 9.07
C PRO A 93 -7.79 -11.51 9.23
N GLN A 94 -8.73 -11.01 10.04
CA GLN A 94 -8.78 -9.61 10.46
C GLN A 94 -7.41 -9.19 11.00
N LYS A 95 -6.92 -8.03 10.56
CA LYS A 95 -5.75 -7.39 11.18
C LYS A 95 -6.25 -6.71 12.46
N PRO A 96 -5.72 -7.02 13.66
CA PRO A 96 -6.25 -6.51 14.93
C PRO A 96 -6.21 -4.99 15.09
N MET A 97 -5.54 -4.27 14.17
CA MET A 97 -5.42 -2.81 14.18
C MET A 97 -6.24 -2.09 13.10
N LEU A 98 -6.97 -2.82 12.24
CA LEU A 98 -7.78 -2.23 11.17
C LEU A 98 -9.26 -2.54 11.38
N ASN A 99 -10.10 -1.54 11.15
CA ASN A 99 -11.55 -1.72 11.12
C ASN A 99 -11.94 -2.53 9.88
N THR A 100 -12.94 -3.43 9.98
CA THR A 100 -13.34 -4.30 8.87
C THR A 100 -13.82 -3.51 7.65
N LEU A 101 -14.48 -2.36 7.82
CA LEU A 101 -14.84 -1.46 6.73
C LEU A 101 -13.60 -0.99 5.95
N ASP A 102 -12.55 -0.56 6.65
CA ASP A 102 -11.31 -0.07 6.04
C ASP A 102 -10.70 -1.17 5.15
N VAL A 103 -10.70 -2.41 5.63
CA VAL A 103 -10.24 -3.57 4.86
C VAL A 103 -11.11 -3.79 3.62
N VAL A 104 -12.44 -3.83 3.77
CA VAL A 104 -13.41 -4.04 2.68
C VAL A 104 -13.25 -2.98 1.58
N LEU A 105 -13.27 -1.70 1.93
CA LEU A 105 -13.18 -0.60 0.97
C LEU A 105 -11.81 -0.56 0.30
N GLY A 106 -10.76 -0.84 1.05
CA GLY A 106 -9.43 -0.91 0.49
C GLY A 106 -9.28 -2.06 -0.51
N ILE A 107 -9.91 -3.23 -0.28
CA ILE A 107 -9.88 -4.37 -1.21
C ILE A 107 -10.64 -4.00 -2.47
N ALA A 108 -11.79 -3.32 -2.33
CA ALA A 108 -12.58 -2.86 -3.47
C ALA A 108 -11.79 -1.89 -4.37
N CYS A 109 -11.15 -0.89 -3.77
CA CYS A 109 -10.28 0.06 -4.48
C CYS A 109 -9.10 -0.66 -5.12
N HIS A 110 -8.54 -1.66 -4.45
CA HIS A 110 -7.46 -2.48 -4.98
C HIS A 110 -7.85 -3.25 -6.25
N PHE A 111 -9.02 -3.89 -6.27
CA PHE A 111 -9.50 -4.57 -7.47
C PHE A 111 -9.74 -3.59 -8.63
N ARG A 112 -10.20 -2.37 -8.36
CA ARG A 112 -10.32 -1.32 -9.37
C ARG A 112 -8.97 -0.86 -9.90
N PHE A 113 -7.96 -0.73 -9.05
CA PHE A 113 -6.60 -0.48 -9.48
C PHE A 113 -6.10 -1.57 -10.44
N VAL A 114 -6.22 -2.85 -10.07
CA VAL A 114 -5.79 -3.98 -10.92
C VAL A 114 -6.51 -3.98 -12.26
N ALA A 115 -7.80 -3.63 -12.29
CA ALA A 115 -8.58 -3.57 -13.52
C ALA A 115 -8.17 -2.39 -14.44
N THR A 116 -7.57 -1.33 -13.90
CA THR A 116 -7.29 -0.07 -14.62
C THR A 116 -5.81 0.14 -14.92
N VAL A 117 -4.90 -0.51 -14.20
CA VAL A 117 -3.44 -0.28 -14.28
C VAL A 117 -2.85 -0.46 -15.69
N ASP A 118 -3.43 -1.32 -16.51
CA ASP A 118 -2.94 -1.58 -17.87
C ASP A 118 -3.69 -0.77 -18.95
N THR A 119 -4.76 -0.04 -18.58
CA THR A 119 -5.65 0.65 -19.53
C THR A 119 -5.74 2.16 -19.31
N ASN A 120 -5.62 2.63 -18.06
CA ASN A 120 -5.74 4.04 -17.69
C ASN A 120 -4.87 4.34 -16.46
N GLU A 121 -3.64 4.78 -16.70
CA GLU A 121 -2.65 4.99 -15.64
C GLU A 121 -3.03 6.10 -14.65
N ASP A 122 -3.68 7.17 -15.12
CA ASP A 122 -4.11 8.28 -14.27
C ASP A 122 -5.23 7.84 -13.32
N GLU A 123 -6.20 7.07 -13.82
CA GLU A 123 -7.27 6.49 -13.00
C GLU A 123 -6.72 5.44 -12.02
N ALA A 124 -5.77 4.61 -12.47
CA ALA A 124 -5.11 3.64 -11.61
C ALA A 124 -4.38 4.32 -10.43
N ALA A 125 -3.69 5.44 -10.68
CA ALA A 125 -3.05 6.19 -9.60
C ALA A 125 -4.05 6.68 -8.54
N ILE A 126 -5.26 7.11 -8.96
CA ILE A 126 -6.34 7.51 -8.04
C ILE A 126 -6.84 6.31 -7.24
N TRP A 127 -7.14 5.18 -7.89
CA TRP A 127 -7.62 3.97 -7.21
C TRP A 127 -6.63 3.44 -6.19
N LEU A 128 -5.34 3.49 -6.50
CA LEU A 128 -4.31 3.09 -5.57
C LEU A 128 -4.24 4.03 -4.36
N ARG A 129 -4.29 5.35 -4.59
CA ARG A 129 -4.32 6.33 -3.48
C ARG A 129 -5.49 6.06 -2.56
N MET A 130 -6.67 5.79 -3.11
CA MET A 130 -7.84 5.45 -2.32
C MET A 130 -7.63 4.14 -1.54
N ALA A 131 -7.09 3.09 -2.17
CA ALA A 131 -6.79 1.83 -1.49
C ALA A 131 -5.82 2.02 -0.31
N VAL A 132 -4.77 2.83 -0.49
CA VAL A 132 -3.82 3.20 0.58
C VAL A 132 -4.49 4.05 1.66
N GLY A 133 -5.33 5.01 1.28
CA GLY A 133 -6.10 5.86 2.20
C GLY A 133 -7.05 5.06 3.10
N TRP A 134 -7.63 3.97 2.57
CA TRP A 134 -8.36 2.96 3.34
C TRP A 134 -7.46 2.00 4.12
N LYS A 135 -6.18 2.35 4.28
CA LYS A 135 -5.17 1.57 5.00
C LYS A 135 -5.10 0.15 4.47
N ASN A 136 -5.14 -0.01 3.15
CA ASN A 136 -5.07 -1.32 2.54
C ASN A 136 -3.81 -1.47 1.69
N LEU A 137 -3.07 -2.54 1.98
CA LEU A 137 -1.89 -2.99 1.23
C LEU A 137 -2.09 -4.39 0.63
N SER A 138 -3.32 -4.76 0.29
CA SER A 138 -3.75 -6.14 0.00
C SER A 138 -3.01 -6.84 -1.13
N SER A 139 -2.17 -6.14 -1.89
CA SER A 139 -1.21 -6.81 -2.78
C SER A 139 0.14 -6.12 -2.78
N ILE A 140 1.12 -6.80 -2.19
CA ILE A 140 2.53 -6.48 -2.34
C ILE A 140 2.93 -6.50 -3.82
N HIS A 141 2.30 -7.37 -4.63
CA HIS A 141 2.61 -7.52 -6.05
C HIS A 141 2.29 -6.24 -6.83
N GLU A 142 1.16 -5.61 -6.53
CA GLU A 142 0.71 -4.40 -7.20
C GLU A 142 1.39 -3.15 -6.68
N GLN A 143 1.69 -3.10 -5.38
CA GLN A 143 2.53 -2.04 -4.83
C GLN A 143 3.94 -2.11 -5.40
N HIS A 144 4.47 -3.32 -5.55
CA HIS A 144 5.70 -3.54 -6.27
C HIS A 144 5.60 -3.21 -7.76
N LYS A 145 4.50 -3.53 -8.44
CA LYS A 145 4.25 -3.18 -9.85
C LYS A 145 4.28 -1.67 -10.03
N LEU A 146 3.62 -0.91 -9.17
CA LEU A 146 3.67 0.55 -9.18
C LEU A 146 5.09 1.06 -8.89
N ILE A 147 5.72 0.58 -7.81
CA ILE A 147 7.08 0.95 -7.46
C ILE A 147 8.04 0.69 -8.64
N LYS A 148 7.88 -0.43 -9.36
CA LYS A 148 8.63 -0.77 -10.57
C LYS A 148 8.24 0.06 -11.79
N GLN A 149 6.96 0.34 -12.02
CA GLN A 149 6.49 1.16 -13.13
C GLN A 149 6.98 2.60 -13.00
N THR A 150 6.92 3.15 -11.78
CA THR A 150 7.49 4.44 -11.41
C THR A 150 9.01 4.42 -11.62
N ALA A 151 9.72 3.39 -11.15
CA ALA A 151 11.17 3.26 -11.39
C ALA A 151 11.55 3.09 -12.88
N ARG A 152 10.73 2.41 -13.69
CA ARG A 152 10.98 2.18 -15.13
C ARG A 152 10.77 3.43 -15.98
N LYS A 153 9.71 4.21 -15.75
CA LYS A 153 9.50 5.50 -16.45
C LYS A 153 10.64 6.50 -16.16
N THR A 154 11.29 6.33 -15.01
CA THR A 154 12.39 7.16 -14.53
C THR A 154 13.72 6.94 -15.26
N LEU A 155 13.98 5.72 -15.75
CA LEU A 155 15.20 5.44 -16.54
C LEU A 155 15.16 6.10 -17.93
N VAL A 156 13.98 6.52 -18.39
CA VAL A 156 13.76 7.03 -19.76
C VAL A 156 13.62 8.57 -19.80
N ALA A 157 13.35 9.23 -18.67
CA ALA A 157 13.22 10.69 -18.61
C ALA A 157 13.80 11.27 -17.30
N GLN A 158 14.95 11.94 -17.40
CA GLN A 158 15.63 12.64 -16.28
C GLN A 158 14.79 13.77 -15.64
N GLU A 159 13.63 14.12 -16.19
CA GLU A 159 12.83 15.29 -15.82
C GLU A 159 11.76 15.06 -14.71
N GLN A 160 11.61 13.85 -14.16
CA GLN A 160 10.52 13.52 -13.20
C GLN A 160 10.96 13.20 -11.75
N LYS A 161 12.19 13.55 -11.33
CA LYS A 161 12.67 13.41 -9.94
C LYS A 161 11.70 13.92 -8.84
N PRO A 162 10.96 15.05 -9.02
CA PRO A 162 10.07 15.57 -7.98
C PRO A 162 8.82 14.71 -7.72
N ILE A 163 8.27 14.09 -8.77
CA ILE A 163 7.06 13.26 -8.68
C ILE A 163 7.38 11.94 -7.96
N GLN A 164 8.58 11.40 -8.17
CA GLN A 164 9.10 10.22 -7.48
C GLN A 164 9.28 10.47 -5.98
N GLN A 165 9.87 11.61 -5.64
CA GLN A 165 10.01 12.04 -4.25
C GLN A 165 8.64 12.24 -3.62
N GLU A 166 7.64 12.80 -4.31
CA GLU A 166 6.30 13.02 -3.75
C GLU A 166 5.53 11.72 -3.52
N LEU A 167 5.54 10.77 -4.46
CA LEU A 167 4.83 9.49 -4.29
C LEU A 167 5.49 8.63 -3.21
N VAL A 168 6.82 8.55 -3.19
CA VAL A 168 7.52 7.85 -2.12
C VAL A 168 7.41 8.64 -0.81
N ARG A 169 7.45 9.98 -0.81
CA ARG A 169 7.17 10.81 0.37
C ARG A 169 5.75 10.60 0.89
N GLN A 170 4.75 10.36 0.04
CA GLN A 170 3.41 10.02 0.48
C GLN A 170 3.40 8.65 1.18
N LEU A 171 4.00 7.62 0.57
CA LEU A 171 4.19 6.30 1.20
C LEU A 171 5.00 6.39 2.51
N LEU A 172 6.01 7.26 2.58
CA LEU A 172 6.87 7.46 3.74
C LEU A 172 6.26 8.38 4.82
N SER A 173 5.41 9.32 4.42
CA SER A 173 4.64 10.18 5.33
C SER A 173 3.64 9.36 6.15
N GLU A 174 3.28 8.20 5.62
CA GLU A 174 2.54 7.16 6.29
C GLU A 174 3.48 6.13 6.93
N HIS A 175 4.36 6.56 7.84
CA HIS A 175 5.13 5.65 8.72
C HIS A 175 4.24 4.62 9.47
N LYS A 176 2.94 4.92 9.51
CA LYS A 176 1.84 4.05 9.95
C LYS A 176 1.72 2.77 9.12
N ILE A 177 2.19 2.70 7.87
CA ILE A 177 2.12 1.52 7.00
C ILE A 177 2.80 0.31 7.66
N GLY A 178 4.03 0.48 8.17
CA GLY A 178 4.74 -0.58 8.87
C GLY A 178 4.02 -1.03 10.14
N GLN A 179 3.46 -0.07 10.89
CA GLN A 179 2.71 -0.35 12.13
C GLN A 179 1.37 -1.06 11.88
N LEU A 180 0.66 -0.66 10.82
CA LEU A 180 -0.67 -1.17 10.49
C LEU A 180 -0.65 -2.53 9.78
N HIS A 181 0.47 -2.86 9.12
CA HIS A 181 0.57 -4.04 8.28
C HIS A 181 1.69 -5.00 8.64
N GLY A 182 2.43 -4.71 9.71
CA GLY A 182 3.50 -5.56 10.21
C GLY A 182 4.59 -5.77 9.16
N THR A 183 5.12 -6.99 9.09
CA THR A 183 6.22 -7.38 8.20
C THR A 183 6.02 -6.96 6.74
N PRO A 184 4.88 -7.23 6.07
CA PRO A 184 4.57 -6.68 4.75
C PRO A 184 4.80 -5.17 4.60
N GLY A 185 4.23 -4.38 5.50
CA GLY A 185 4.27 -2.92 5.42
C GLY A 185 5.70 -2.39 5.55
N TRP A 186 6.47 -2.95 6.49
CA TRP A 186 7.87 -2.60 6.66
C TRP A 186 8.73 -2.97 5.43
N LEU A 187 8.47 -4.13 4.79
CA LEU A 187 9.20 -4.54 3.59
C LEU A 187 8.90 -3.67 2.37
N ILE A 188 7.66 -3.19 2.22
CA ILE A 188 7.29 -2.24 1.17
C ILE A 188 8.00 -0.90 1.37
N LEU A 189 8.04 -0.39 2.62
CA LEU A 189 8.79 0.82 2.96
C LEU A 189 10.30 0.65 2.68
N ALA A 190 10.86 -0.51 3.03
CA ALA A 190 12.25 -0.83 2.73
C ALA A 190 12.53 -0.78 1.22
N GLN A 191 11.68 -1.41 0.41
CA GLN A 191 11.83 -1.40 -1.05
C GLN A 191 11.73 0.02 -1.64
N ALA A 192 10.82 0.85 -1.12
CA ALA A 192 10.68 2.24 -1.55
C ALA A 192 11.95 3.06 -1.24
N TYR A 193 12.51 2.90 -0.05
CA TYR A 193 13.78 3.53 0.33
C TYR A 193 14.97 3.06 -0.52
N LEU A 194 15.08 1.76 -0.80
CA LEU A 194 16.11 1.22 -1.68
C LEU A 194 16.01 1.78 -3.10
N ASN A 195 14.79 1.98 -3.61
CA ASN A 195 14.60 2.56 -4.91
C ASN A 195 14.99 4.04 -4.94
N ILE A 196 14.67 4.83 -3.91
CA ILE A 196 15.20 6.20 -3.81
C ILE A 196 16.73 6.18 -3.78
N ALA A 197 17.33 5.31 -2.97
CA ALA A 197 18.78 5.20 -2.91
C ALA A 197 19.40 4.83 -4.27
N ALA A 198 18.72 4.03 -5.08
CA ALA A 198 19.17 3.66 -6.42
C ALA A 198 19.02 4.78 -7.47
N LEU A 199 18.10 5.74 -7.27
CA LEU A 199 17.89 6.86 -8.21
C LEU A 199 19.07 7.82 -8.28
N ASP A 200 19.82 7.95 -7.18
CA ASP A 200 20.99 8.82 -7.08
C ASP A 200 22.05 8.15 -6.21
N TYR A 201 22.52 6.99 -6.65
CA TYR A 201 23.36 6.07 -5.86
C TYR A 201 24.64 6.69 -5.29
N ASP A 202 25.19 7.70 -5.98
CA ASP A 202 26.40 8.40 -5.57
C ASP A 202 26.12 9.64 -4.69
N ALA A 203 24.84 10.00 -4.48
CA ALA A 203 24.47 11.11 -3.63
C ALA A 203 24.58 10.76 -2.14
N PRO A 204 24.92 11.72 -1.26
CA PRO A 204 24.93 11.51 0.20
C PRO A 204 23.61 10.98 0.74
N ASP A 205 22.49 11.37 0.12
CA ASP A 205 21.15 10.94 0.50
C ASP A 205 20.89 9.46 0.20
N ALA A 206 21.63 8.82 -0.71
CA ALA A 206 21.50 7.39 -0.98
C ALA A 206 21.85 6.55 0.24
N ILE A 207 22.89 6.92 0.99
CA ILE A 207 23.29 6.22 2.23
C ILE A 207 22.23 6.38 3.30
N THR A 208 21.66 7.58 3.43
CA THR A 208 20.59 7.83 4.40
C THR A 208 19.35 7.00 4.07
N ASN A 209 18.95 6.94 2.80
CA ASN A 209 17.82 6.12 2.38
C ASN A 209 18.13 4.61 2.50
N PHE A 210 19.36 4.18 2.22
CA PHE A 210 19.79 2.81 2.42
C PHE A 210 19.72 2.39 3.90
N HIS A 211 20.20 3.22 4.83
CA HIS A 211 20.07 2.97 6.27
C HIS A 211 18.61 2.91 6.72
N LYS A 212 17.74 3.79 6.19
CA LYS A 212 16.30 3.73 6.46
C LYS A 212 15.67 2.43 5.95
N ALA A 213 16.09 1.94 4.79
CA ALA A 213 15.65 0.64 4.29
C ALA A 213 16.07 -0.50 5.21
N GLN A 214 17.33 -0.50 5.67
CA GLN A 214 17.83 -1.51 6.64
C GLN A 214 17.03 -1.48 7.94
N ALA A 215 16.77 -0.30 8.49
CA ALA A 215 15.95 -0.16 9.69
C ALA A 215 14.54 -0.75 9.50
N CYS A 216 13.91 -0.49 8.35
CA CYS A 216 12.61 -1.10 8.04
C CYS A 216 12.70 -2.64 7.95
N ILE A 217 13.77 -3.19 7.39
CA ILE A 217 13.96 -4.65 7.29
C ILE A 217 14.11 -5.28 8.68
N GLU A 218 14.85 -4.64 9.60
CA GLU A 218 14.94 -5.12 10.98
C GLU A 218 13.59 -5.07 11.70
N MET A 219 12.83 -3.97 11.55
CA MET A 219 11.45 -3.91 12.07
C MET A 219 10.55 -5.02 11.48
N ALA A 220 10.77 -5.37 10.20
CA ALA A 220 10.02 -6.43 9.54
C ALA A 220 10.34 -7.82 10.12
N LYS A 221 11.61 -8.10 10.43
CA LYS A 221 12.07 -9.33 11.08
C LYS A 221 11.48 -9.44 12.50
N GLU A 222 11.56 -8.36 13.28
CA GLU A 222 11.00 -8.32 14.64
C GLU A 222 9.48 -8.57 14.64
N ALA A 223 8.76 -7.99 13.69
CA ALA A 223 7.31 -8.12 13.59
C ALA A 223 6.83 -9.45 12.98
N GLU A 224 7.71 -10.32 12.44
CA GLU A 224 7.30 -11.48 11.65
C GLU A 224 6.36 -12.43 12.40
N HIS A 225 6.72 -12.77 13.64
CA HIS A 225 5.98 -13.72 14.46
C HIS A 225 4.53 -13.27 14.74
N ILE A 226 4.27 -11.96 14.82
CA ILE A 226 2.92 -11.39 14.99
C ILE A 226 2.25 -11.00 13.66
N SER A 227 2.96 -11.10 12.54
CA SER A 227 2.50 -10.62 11.23
C SER A 227 1.98 -11.74 10.32
N GLN A 228 1.81 -12.97 10.81
CA GLN A 228 1.44 -14.14 9.97
C GLN A 228 0.15 -13.92 9.17
N ALA A 229 -0.88 -13.33 9.79
CA ALA A 229 -2.11 -12.93 9.11
C ALA A 229 -1.86 -11.92 7.98
N ALA A 230 -1.05 -10.89 8.26
CA ALA A 230 -0.72 -9.88 7.26
C ALA A 230 0.12 -10.44 6.13
N ILE A 231 1.06 -11.34 6.42
CA ILE A 231 1.90 -12.03 5.42
C ILE A 231 1.00 -12.82 4.48
N ARG A 232 0.14 -13.72 5.00
CA ARG A 232 -0.79 -14.50 4.17
C ARG A 232 -1.73 -13.62 3.36
N ASN A 233 -2.27 -12.55 3.94
CA ASN A 233 -3.19 -11.67 3.21
C ASN A 233 -2.49 -10.95 2.05
N SER A 234 -1.25 -10.50 2.25
CA SER A 234 -0.54 -9.67 1.28
C SER A 234 0.08 -10.49 0.13
N THR A 235 0.13 -11.80 0.28
CA THR A 235 0.67 -12.77 -0.69
C THR A 235 -0.39 -13.70 -1.28
N PHE A 236 -1.67 -13.49 -0.94
CA PHE A 236 -2.74 -14.41 -1.27
C PHE A 236 -2.39 -15.84 -0.82
N GLY A 237 -2.23 -16.03 0.49
CA GLY A 237 -2.08 -17.33 1.16
C GLY A 237 -0.67 -17.91 1.17
N ASN A 238 0.29 -17.32 0.47
CA ASN A 238 1.68 -17.77 0.46
C ASN A 238 2.48 -17.27 1.69
N ASP A 239 3.70 -17.77 1.84
CA ASP A 239 4.59 -17.40 2.94
C ASP A 239 5.35 -16.08 2.70
N LEU A 240 6.17 -15.70 3.68
CA LEU A 240 7.07 -14.56 3.61
C LEU A 240 8.04 -14.63 2.42
N GLY A 241 8.45 -15.83 2.01
CA GLY A 241 9.37 -16.01 0.90
C GLY A 241 8.80 -15.50 -0.43
N ALA A 242 7.49 -15.55 -0.61
CA ALA A 242 6.82 -14.92 -1.74
C ALA A 242 6.94 -13.38 -1.71
N ILE A 243 6.81 -12.75 -0.54
CA ILE A 243 7.00 -11.29 -0.37
C ILE A 243 8.41 -10.89 -0.77
N LEU A 244 9.39 -11.58 -0.19
CA LEU A 244 10.80 -11.32 -0.43
C LEU A 244 11.13 -11.51 -1.91
N SER A 245 10.57 -12.55 -2.53
CA SER A 245 10.80 -12.86 -3.94
C SER A 245 10.23 -11.77 -4.83
N ILE A 246 9.01 -11.32 -4.54
CA ILE A 246 8.38 -10.24 -5.29
C ILE A 246 9.23 -8.98 -5.18
N LEU A 247 9.55 -8.52 -3.97
CA LEU A 247 10.16 -7.20 -3.76
C LEU A 247 11.63 -7.13 -4.11
N PHE A 248 12.43 -8.12 -3.71
CA PHE A 248 13.89 -7.99 -3.68
C PHE A 248 14.62 -8.87 -4.70
N THR A 249 13.90 -9.68 -5.49
CA THR A 249 14.50 -10.47 -6.57
C THR A 249 14.82 -9.57 -7.77
N PRO A 250 16.12 -9.36 -8.11
CA PRO A 250 16.50 -8.52 -9.23
C PRO A 250 16.27 -9.22 -10.58
N THR A 251 16.48 -10.54 -10.63
CA THR A 251 16.39 -11.38 -11.82
C THR A 251 15.94 -12.81 -11.45
N PRO A 252 15.27 -13.55 -12.34
CA PRO A 252 14.73 -14.89 -12.04
C PRO A 252 15.75 -15.93 -11.58
N ASP A 253 17.03 -15.76 -11.93
CA ASP A 253 18.15 -16.63 -11.53
C ASP A 253 18.74 -16.31 -10.16
N ARG A 254 18.30 -15.21 -9.52
CA ARG A 254 18.81 -14.71 -8.23
C ARG A 254 17.67 -14.43 -7.26
N VAL A 255 16.82 -15.43 -7.07
CA VAL A 255 15.65 -15.35 -6.19
C VAL A 255 16.07 -15.03 -4.76
N VAL A 256 15.44 -14.02 -4.18
CA VAL A 256 15.58 -13.65 -2.76
C VAL A 256 14.31 -14.08 -2.05
N ASN A 257 14.32 -15.20 -1.35
CA ASN A 257 13.12 -15.73 -0.66
C ASN A 257 13.34 -16.06 0.83
N THR A 258 14.50 -15.72 1.39
CA THR A 258 14.78 -15.84 2.83
C THR A 258 15.46 -14.57 3.35
N TRP A 259 15.45 -14.38 4.67
CA TRP A 259 16.13 -13.27 5.32
C TRP A 259 17.63 -13.27 5.05
N GLU A 260 18.27 -14.45 5.10
CA GLU A 260 19.71 -14.59 4.86
C GLU A 260 20.09 -14.16 3.44
N LEU A 261 19.25 -14.52 2.46
CA LEU A 261 19.45 -14.11 1.06
C LEU A 261 19.23 -12.60 0.88
N LEU A 262 18.27 -12.01 1.60
CA LEU A 262 18.04 -10.57 1.59
C LEU A 262 19.24 -9.83 2.22
N ASP A 263 19.71 -10.25 3.39
CA ASP A 263 20.86 -9.64 4.06
C ASP A 263 22.13 -9.73 3.19
N ALA A 264 22.39 -10.90 2.60
CA ALA A 264 23.50 -11.09 1.66
C ALA A 264 23.39 -10.18 0.42
N ARG A 265 22.16 -9.85 0.00
CA ARG A 265 21.92 -8.94 -1.12
C ARG A 265 22.13 -7.48 -0.73
N LEU A 266 21.67 -7.06 0.45
CA LEU A 266 21.84 -5.70 0.96
C LEU A 266 23.33 -5.35 1.09
N LEU A 267 24.15 -6.27 1.59
CA LEU A 267 25.61 -6.09 1.68
C LEU A 267 26.25 -5.79 0.31
N LYS A 268 25.70 -6.33 -0.78
CA LYS A 268 26.17 -6.06 -2.15
C LYS A 268 25.63 -4.76 -2.75
N LEU A 269 24.55 -4.22 -2.19
CA LEU A 269 23.85 -3.03 -2.68
C LEU A 269 24.20 -1.76 -1.91
N GLN A 270 24.94 -1.86 -0.81
CA GLN A 270 25.32 -0.72 0.02
C GLN A 270 26.02 0.35 -0.83
N PRO A 271 25.51 1.61 -0.84
CA PRO A 271 26.16 2.71 -1.52
C PRO A 271 27.59 2.92 -1.03
N PRO A 272 28.52 3.34 -1.91
CA PRO A 272 29.88 3.66 -1.50
C PRO A 272 29.83 4.80 -0.49
N ASP A 273 30.37 4.57 0.71
CA ASP A 273 30.45 5.62 1.72
C ASP A 273 31.49 6.67 1.28
N PRO A 274 31.08 7.92 0.96
CA PRO A 274 32.02 8.96 0.55
C PRO A 274 32.97 9.34 1.69
N SER A 275 32.64 9.03 2.96
CA SER A 275 33.55 9.18 4.11
C SER A 275 34.61 8.06 4.18
N LEU A 276 34.40 6.95 3.46
CA LEU A 276 35.39 5.88 3.25
C LEU A 276 36.27 6.11 2.02
N LYS A 277 36.26 7.31 1.39
CA LYS A 277 37.37 7.75 0.52
C LYS A 277 38.64 7.95 1.35
N LYS A 278 39.19 6.86 1.88
CA LYS A 278 40.61 6.79 2.19
C LYS A 278 41.34 6.85 0.86
N GLU A 279 42.00 7.98 0.62
CA GLU A 279 43.15 8.04 -0.26
C GLU A 279 44.03 6.82 -0.01
N LYS A 280 44.00 5.86 -0.92
CA LYS A 280 45.15 4.97 -1.09
C LYS A 280 46.10 5.68 -2.05
N THR A 281 46.77 6.71 -1.57
CA THR A 281 48.07 7.09 -2.12
C THR A 281 49.02 5.96 -1.77
N PHE A 282 49.17 5.00 -2.69
CA PHE A 282 50.39 4.20 -2.72
C PHE A 282 51.46 5.05 -3.40
N PRO A 283 52.58 5.36 -2.74
CA PRO A 283 53.69 5.99 -3.42
C PRO A 283 54.24 4.99 -4.45
N GLY A 284 54.04 5.28 -5.74
CA GLY A 284 54.85 4.70 -6.81
C GLY A 284 54.26 3.61 -7.71
N ILE A 285 52.94 3.41 -7.79
CA ILE A 285 52.38 2.51 -8.83
C ILE A 285 51.21 3.16 -9.55
N THR A 286 51.45 3.57 -10.80
CA THR A 286 50.40 3.95 -11.76
C THR A 286 49.76 2.68 -12.30
N MET A 287 48.56 2.32 -11.82
CA MET A 287 47.73 1.35 -12.52
C MET A 287 46.80 2.08 -13.49
N ARG A 288 46.99 1.82 -14.79
CA ARG A 288 46.10 2.29 -15.86
C ARG A 288 44.70 1.72 -15.64
N ALA A 289 43.70 2.60 -15.70
CA ALA A 289 42.30 2.23 -15.74
C ALA A 289 42.03 1.29 -16.92
N GLY A 290 41.38 0.16 -16.62
CA GLY A 290 40.88 -0.79 -17.60
C GLY A 290 39.57 -1.39 -17.10
N TRP A 291 38.49 -0.64 -17.26
CA TRP A 291 37.14 -1.20 -17.31
C TRP A 291 36.78 -1.37 -18.79
N ARG A 292 36.57 -2.63 -19.20
CA ARG A 292 35.69 -3.04 -20.29
C ARG A 292 34.76 -4.09 -19.71
#